data_AF-A0A833M8U6-F1
#
_entry.id   AF-A0A833M8U6-F1
#
_cell.length_a   1.000
_cell.length_b   1.000
_cell.length_c   1.000
_cell.angle_alpha   90.00
_cell.angle_beta   90.00
_cell.angle_gamma   90.00
#
_symmetry.space_group_name_H-M   'P 1'
#
loop_
_entity.id
_entity.type
_entity.pdbx_description
1 polymer ?
#
loop_
_entity_poly.entity_id
_entity_poly.type
_entity_poly.pdbx_seq_one_letter_code
_entity_poly.pdbx_strand_id
1 'polypeptide(L)' 'MQNDENIEVLNDFQKLYKVGFRCVYYEIDEDIDSFTAYLKNFETEKIEILQCSTEEGNYLMKYINKLN' A
#
# COMPACT_ATOMS: atom_id res chain seq x y z
N MET A 1 4.73 15.35 15.78
CA MET A 1 5.29 14.57 14.66
C MET A 1 4.82 13.15 14.87
N GLN A 2 3.85 12.68 14.08
CA GLN A 2 3.55 11.24 14.04
C GLN A 2 4.79 10.54 13.50
N ASN A 3 5.28 9.54 14.23
CA ASN A 3 6.34 8.68 13.73
C ASN A 3 5.75 7.86 12.57
N ASP A 4 6.25 8.07 11.36
CA ASP A 4 5.91 7.31 10.15
C ASP A 4 6.08 5.78 10.34
N GLU A 5 6.78 5.34 11.38
CA GLU A 5 7.09 3.95 11.70
C GLU A 5 5.91 3.11 12.24
N ASN A 6 4.75 3.72 12.58
CA ASN A 6 3.60 3.01 13.16
C ASN A 6 2.34 3.01 12.29
N ILE A 7 2.48 3.18 10.98
CA ILE A 7 1.34 3.06 10.05
C ILE A 7 1.19 1.58 9.67
N GLU A 8 0.10 0.94 10.11
CA GLU A 8 -0.15 -0.50 9.93
C GLU A 8 -0.07 -0.91 8.45
N VAL A 9 -0.68 -0.12 7.56
CA VAL A 9 -0.67 -0.41 6.12
C VAL A 9 0.74 -0.37 5.50
N LEU A 10 1.66 0.45 6.03
CA LEU A 10 3.06 0.46 5.58
C LEU A 10 3.76 -0.85 5.97
N ASN A 11 3.52 -1.33 7.19
CA ASN A 11 4.11 -2.58 7.66
C ASN A 11 3.61 -3.78 6.85
N ASP A 12 2.32 -3.81 6.52
CA ASP A 12 1.74 -4.89 5.72
C ASP A 12 2.21 -4.84 4.27
N PHE A 13 2.29 -3.64 3.68
CA PHE A 13 2.92 -3.46 2.38
C PHE A 13 4.37 -3.98 2.38
N GLN A 14 5.18 -3.63 3.38
CA GLN A 14 6.57 -4.08 3.47
C GLN A 14 6.69 -5.60 3.57
N LYS A 15 5.81 -6.27 4.34
CA LYS A 15 5.78 -7.74 4.42
C LYS A 15 5.47 -8.36 3.05
N LEU A 16 4.44 -7.86 2.36
CA LEU A 16 4.06 -8.32 1.02
C LEU A 16 5.19 -8.06 -0.01
N TYR A 17 5.80 -6.88 0.05
CA TYR A 17 6.89 -6.50 -0.85
C TYR A 17 8.11 -7.42 -0.73
N LYS A 18 8.46 -7.83 0.50
CA LYS A 18 9.55 -8.79 0.79
C LYS A 18 9.31 -10.17 0.18
N VAL A 19 8.05 -10.59 0.04
CA VAL A 19 7.68 -11.88 -0.55
C VAL A 19 7.28 -11.78 -2.02
N GLY A 20 7.66 -10.68 -2.69
CA GLY A 20 7.58 -10.55 -4.15
C GLY A 20 6.33 -9.85 -4.68
N PHE A 21 5.45 -9.33 -3.82
CA PHE A 21 4.35 -8.49 -4.30
C PHE A 21 4.83 -7.11 -4.73
N ARG A 22 4.19 -6.56 -5.76
CA ARG A 22 4.39 -5.18 -6.21
C ARG A 22 3.04 -4.50 -6.35
N CYS A 23 2.95 -3.23 -5.95
CA CYS A 23 1.77 -2.42 -6.23
C CYS A 23 1.67 -2.20 -7.74
N VAL A 24 0.52 -2.50 -8.33
CA VAL A 24 0.26 -2.34 -9.77
C VAL A 24 -0.76 -1.24 -10.07
N TYR A 25 -1.62 -0.94 -9.11
CA TYR A 25 -2.65 0.08 -9.21
C TYR A 25 -3.08 0.52 -7.81
N TYR A 26 -3.53 1.75 -7.69
CA TYR A 26 -4.23 2.22 -6.49
C TYR A 26 -5.36 3.16 -6.89
N GLU A 27 -6.37 3.25 -6.03
CA GLU A 27 -7.49 4.16 -6.15
C GLU A 27 -7.74 4.89 -4.84
N ILE A 28 -8.30 6.09 -4.95
CA ILE A 28 -8.64 6.96 -3.82
C ILE A 28 -10.11 7.34 -3.98
N ASP A 29 -10.89 7.07 -2.95
CA ASP A 29 -12.27 7.50 -2.82
C ASP A 29 -12.36 8.51 -1.68
N GLU A 30 -12.40 9.80 -2.04
CA GLU A 30 -12.45 10.92 -1.08
C GLU A 30 -13.83 11.02 -0.38
N ASP A 31 -14.91 10.47 -0.97
CA ASP A 31 -16.25 10.56 -0.39
C ASP A 31 -16.39 9.66 0.85
N ILE A 32 -15.63 8.56 0.89
CA ILE A 32 -15.64 7.58 1.99
C ILE A 32 -14.30 7.47 2.73
N ASP A 33 -13.39 8.41 2.52
CA ASP A 33 -12.03 8.43 3.09
C ASP A 33 -11.29 7.09 2.93
N SER A 34 -11.22 6.57 1.70
CA SER A 34 -10.60 5.28 1.43
C SER A 34 -9.49 5.34 0.38
N PHE A 35 -8.38 4.68 0.69
CA PHE A 35 -7.31 4.36 -0.25
C PHE A 35 -7.20 2.84 -0.40
N THR A 36 -7.22 2.37 -1.65
CA THR A 36 -7.11 0.94 -1.98
C THR A 36 -5.91 0.70 -2.89
N ALA A 37 -4.97 -0.11 -2.44
CA ALA A 37 -3.80 -0.55 -3.21
C ALA A 37 -3.99 -1.99 -3.69
N TYR A 38 -3.75 -2.23 -4.97
CA TYR A 38 -3.77 -3.56 -5.57
C TYR A 38 -2.35 -4.04 -5.80
N LEU A 39 -2.00 -5.15 -5.17
CA LEU A 39 -0.69 -5.76 -5.26
C LEU A 39 -0.75 -7.07 -6.03
N LYS A 40 0.23 -7.28 -6.91
CA LYS A 40 0.40 -8.53 -7.65
C LYS A 40 1.76 -9.14 -7.35
N ASN A 41 1.79 -10.44 -7.08
CA ASN A 41 3.01 -11.24 -7.15
C ASN A 41 3.06 -11.91 -8.52
N PHE A 42 4.04 -11.55 -9.34
CA PHE A 42 4.13 -12.03 -10.73
C PHE A 42 4.66 -13.46 -10.86
N GLU A 43 5.29 -14.00 -9.82
CA GLU A 43 5.79 -15.39 -9.81
C GLU A 43 4.68 -16.39 -9.47
N THR A 44 3.78 -16.01 -8.57
CA THR A 44 2.70 -16.88 -8.05
C THR A 44 1.33 -16.52 -8.61
N GLU A 45 1.24 -15.44 -9.40
CA GLU A 45 0.00 -14.84 -9.92
C GLU A 45 -1.02 -14.41 -8.85
N LYS A 46 -0.63 -14.39 -7.57
CA LYS A 46 -1.48 -13.96 -6.46
C LYS A 46 -1.73 -12.45 -6.49
N ILE A 47 -2.91 -12.08 -6.02
CA ILE A 47 -3.34 -10.69 -5.85
C ILE A 47 -3.68 -10.47 -4.37
N GLU A 48 -3.22 -9.35 -3.82
CA GLU A 48 -3.56 -8.90 -2.48
C GLU A 48 -4.06 -7.45 -2.55
N ILE A 49 -4.96 -7.09 -1.65
CA ILE A 49 -5.55 -5.75 -1.57
C ILE A 49 -5.24 -5.18 -0.20
N LEU A 50 -4.62 -4.01 -0.18
CA LEU A 50 -4.46 -3.22 1.05
C LEU A 50 -5.43 -2.06 1.00
N GLN A 51 -6.27 -1.95 2.02
CA GLN A 51 -7.22 -0.84 2.15
C GLN A 51 -6.92 -0.09 3.46
N CYS A 52 -6.94 1.23 3.39
CA CYS A 52 -6.67 2.11 4.53
C CYS A 52 -7.38 3.46 4.34
N SER A 53 -7.21 4.39 5.28
CA SER A 53 -7.68 5.76 5.12
C SER A 53 -6.92 6.50 4.02
N THR A 54 -7.48 7.61 3.52
CA THR A 54 -6.79 8.46 2.52
C THR A 54 -5.48 9.01 3.06
N GLU A 55 -5.45 9.37 4.34
CA GLU A 55 -4.25 9.88 5.01
C GLU A 55 -3.13 8.81 5.03
N GLU A 56 -3.42 7.61 5.52
CA GLU A 56 -2.47 6.48 5.55
C GLU A 56 -2.02 6.09 4.13
N GLY A 57 -2.97 6.08 3.19
CA GLY A 57 -2.75 5.84 1.78
C GLY A 57 -1.75 6.81 1.15
N ASN A 58 -1.79 8.09 1.54
CA ASN A 58 -0.82 9.08 1.09
C ASN A 58 0.61 8.77 1.57
N TYR A 59 0.78 8.25 2.79
CA TYR A 59 2.08 7.78 3.27
C TYR A 59 2.55 6.53 2.50
N LEU A 60 1.64 5.58 2.26
CA LEU A 60 1.90 4.39 1.45
C LEU A 60 2.33 4.74 0.02
N MET A 61 1.61 5.64 -0.65
CA MET A 61 1.94 6.10 -2.00
C MET A 61 3.32 6.75 -2.05
N LYS A 62 3.64 7.63 -1.08
CA LYS A 62 4.98 8.23 -0.97
C LYS A 62 6.07 7.18 -0.77
N TYR A 63 5.79 6.14 -0.01
CA TYR A 63 6.72 5.03 0.21
C TYR A 63 6.94 4.21 -1.08
N ILE A 64 5.87 3.81 -1.77
CA ILE A 64 5.92 3.08 -3.05
C ILE A 64 6.73 3.87 -4.09
N ASN A 65 6.48 5.18 -4.21
CA ASN A 65 7.17 6.05 -5.16
C ASN A 65 8.68 6.19 -4.89
N LYS A 66 9.16 5.88 -3.69
CA LYS A 66 10.60 5.86 -3.36
C LYS A 66 11.28 4.53 -3.71
N LEU A 67 10.50 3.47 -3.93
CA LEU A 67 11.00 2.14 -4.26
C LEU A 67 11.17 1.92 -5.78
N ASN A 68 10.46 2.71 -6.59
CA ASN A 68 10.59 2.77 -8.04
C ASN A 68 11.67 3.79 -8.45
#